data_AF-A0A7L4TRA1-F1
#
_entry.id   AF-A0A7L4TRA1-F1
#
_cell.length_a   1.000
_cell.length_b   1.000
_cell.length_c   1.000
_cell.angle_alpha   90.00
_cell.angle_beta   90.00
_cell.angle_gamma   90.00
#
_symmetry.space_group_name_H-M   'P 1'
#
loop_
_entity.id
_entity.type
_entity.pdbx_description
1 polymer ?
#
loop_
_entity_poly.entity_id
_entity_poly.type
_entity_poly.pdbx_seq_one_letter_code
_entity_poly.pdbx_strand_id
1 'polypeptide(L)'
;KGAQEAHEAIRPTNFENHTVNADRDEQRLYELIWKRAIASQMSDAQLERTNVKIEADKHDKQFNANGEVLKFDGFLKVYLEGSDEEEEERDGMLPALKVNENLENNYITANERFTRPPYRYTEASLVKKLEELGIGRPSTYAPSISTIQNRNYIEKGS
;
A
#
# COMPACT_ATOMS: atom_id res chain seq x y z
N LYS A 1 7.90 -22.03 -13.93
CA LYS A 1 6.43 -21.97 -13.73
C LYS A 1 5.82 -22.39 -15.07
N GLY A 2 5.21 -23.56 -15.16
CA GLY A 2 4.68 -24.07 -16.44
C GLY A 2 3.31 -23.47 -16.72
N ALA A 3 3.07 -23.01 -17.95
CA ALA A 3 1.78 -22.47 -18.40
C ALA A 3 0.61 -23.49 -18.33
N GLN A 4 0.90 -24.74 -17.96
CA GLN A 4 -0.08 -25.82 -17.82
C GLN A 4 -0.82 -25.85 -16.48
N GLU A 5 -0.32 -25.18 -15.43
CA GLU A 5 -0.95 -25.23 -14.09
C GLU A 5 -1.69 -23.93 -13.72
N ALA A 6 -1.36 -22.82 -14.37
CA ALA A 6 -1.95 -21.51 -14.11
C ALA A 6 -2.42 -20.89 -15.44
N HIS A 7 -3.73 -20.90 -15.65
CA HIS A 7 -4.35 -20.42 -16.89
C HIS A 7 -4.98 -19.04 -16.75
N GLU A 8 -5.37 -18.65 -15.53
CA GLU A 8 -6.09 -17.42 -15.28
C GLU A 8 -5.83 -16.88 -13.87
N ALA A 9 -6.00 -15.56 -13.70
CA ALA A 9 -5.96 -14.92 -12.38
C ALA A 9 -7.18 -15.32 -11.54
N ILE A 10 -7.07 -15.20 -10.21
CA ILE A 10 -8.21 -15.39 -9.32
C ILE A 10 -9.18 -14.21 -9.53
N ARG A 11 -10.37 -14.50 -10.06
CA ARG A 11 -11.43 -13.53 -10.35
C ARG A 11 -12.81 -14.16 -10.18
N PRO A 12 -13.90 -13.37 -10.07
CA PRO A 12 -15.25 -13.92 -10.10
C PRO A 12 -15.50 -14.74 -11.37
N THR A 13 -16.22 -15.85 -11.22
CA THR A 13 -16.67 -16.67 -12.35
C THR A 13 -17.80 -15.99 -13.12
N ASN A 14 -18.70 -15.29 -12.41
CA ASN A 14 -19.71 -14.41 -12.96
C ASN A 14 -19.67 -13.04 -12.25
N PHE A 15 -19.40 -11.98 -13.01
CA PHE A 15 -19.31 -10.61 -12.49
C PHE A 15 -20.67 -9.98 -12.15
N GLU A 16 -21.78 -10.50 -12.70
CA GLU A 16 -23.14 -10.03 -12.37
C GLU A 16 -23.49 -10.30 -10.89
N ASN A 17 -22.88 -11.34 -10.30
CA ASN A 17 -23.05 -11.68 -8.91
C ASN A 17 -22.18 -10.78 -8.03
N HIS A 18 -22.77 -9.73 -7.47
CA HIS A 18 -22.07 -8.80 -6.58
C HIS A 18 -21.85 -9.39 -5.17
N THR A 19 -22.69 -10.36 -4.78
CA THR A 19 -22.61 -11.05 -3.50
C THR A 19 -22.81 -12.55 -3.71
N VAL A 20 -22.34 -13.33 -2.73
CA VAL A 20 -22.52 -14.77 -2.67
C VAL A 20 -23.22 -15.15 -1.37
N ASN A 21 -24.09 -16.16 -1.41
CA ASN A 21 -24.68 -16.71 -0.21
C ASN A 21 -23.69 -17.70 0.42
N ALA A 22 -22.86 -17.19 1.32
CA ALA A 22 -21.72 -17.86 1.91
C ALA A 22 -21.54 -17.34 3.35
N ASP A 23 -20.61 -17.92 4.10
CA ASP A 23 -20.32 -17.38 5.43
C ASP A 23 -19.69 -15.97 5.35
N ARG A 24 -19.54 -15.31 6.49
CA ARG A 24 -19.04 -13.93 6.54
C ARG A 24 -17.63 -13.78 5.97
N ASP A 25 -16.76 -14.76 6.18
CA ASP A 25 -15.36 -14.66 5.79
C ASP A 25 -15.20 -14.97 4.30
N GLU A 26 -15.94 -15.96 3.79
CA GLU A 26 -16.09 -16.25 2.37
C GLU A 26 -16.70 -15.06 1.60
N GLN A 27 -17.72 -14.40 2.15
CA GLN A 27 -18.31 -13.20 1.56
C GLN A 27 -17.30 -12.06 1.47
N ARG A 28 -16.51 -11.83 2.53
CA ARG A 28 -15.46 -10.79 2.55
C ARG A 28 -14.34 -11.08 1.56
N LEU A 29 -13.91 -12.34 1.46
CA LEU A 29 -12.91 -12.75 0.50
C LEU A 29 -13.43 -12.60 -0.94
N TYR A 30 -14.69 -12.99 -1.18
CA TYR A 30 -15.33 -12.80 -2.49
C TYR A 30 -15.41 -11.32 -2.86
N GLU A 31 -15.85 -10.46 -1.94
CA GLU A 31 -15.92 -9.00 -2.14
C GLU A 31 -14.54 -8.41 -2.49
N LEU A 32 -13.48 -8.86 -1.79
CA LEU A 32 -12.10 -8.47 -2.09
C LEU A 32 -11.68 -8.86 -3.50
N ILE A 33 -11.93 -10.11 -3.90
CA ILE A 33 -11.61 -10.63 -5.23
C ILE A 33 -12.40 -9.87 -6.31
N TRP A 34 -13.70 -9.63 -6.08
CA TRP A 34 -14.57 -8.92 -7.01
C TRP A 34 -14.11 -7.47 -7.21
N LYS A 35 -13.87 -6.74 -6.12
CA LYS A 35 -13.38 -5.35 -6.17
C LYS A 35 -12.05 -5.25 -6.90
N ARG A 36 -11.10 -6.15 -6.61
CA ARG A 36 -9.80 -6.18 -7.28
C ARG A 36 -9.92 -6.48 -8.78
N ALA A 37 -10.78 -7.43 -9.14
CA ALA A 37 -10.99 -7.79 -10.54
C ALA A 37 -11.64 -6.64 -11.34
N ILE A 38 -12.64 -5.97 -10.80
CA ILE A 38 -13.25 -4.79 -11.43
C ILE A 38 -12.26 -3.63 -11.51
N ALA A 39 -11.54 -3.33 -10.43
CA ALA A 39 -10.52 -2.29 -10.39
C ALA A 39 -9.46 -2.47 -11.49
N SER A 40 -9.08 -3.71 -11.81
CA SER A 40 -8.12 -4.02 -12.88
C SER A 40 -8.57 -3.61 -14.29
N GLN A 41 -9.86 -3.38 -14.49
CA GLN A 41 -10.45 -2.95 -15.77
C GLN A 41 -10.83 -1.46 -15.76
N MET A 42 -10.61 -0.76 -14.65
CA MET A 42 -10.89 0.67 -14.52
C MET A 42 -9.70 1.50 -15.01
N SER A 43 -9.95 2.78 -15.30
CA SER A 43 -8.91 3.74 -15.62
C SER A 43 -7.95 3.97 -14.44
N ASP A 44 -6.71 4.32 -14.76
CA ASP A 44 -5.70 4.70 -13.77
C ASP A 44 -6.15 5.92 -12.95
N ALA A 45 -5.76 5.92 -11.67
CA ALA A 45 -5.87 7.10 -10.83
C ALA A 45 -4.89 8.18 -11.30
N GLN A 46 -5.32 9.45 -11.26
CA GLN A 46 -4.47 10.59 -11.59
C GLN A 46 -4.16 11.38 -10.32
N LEU A 47 -2.89 11.45 -9.98
CA LEU A 47 -2.36 12.18 -8.82
C LEU A 47 -1.53 13.37 -9.33
N GLU A 48 -1.72 14.53 -8.71
CA GLU A 48 -0.86 15.69 -8.88
C GLU A 48 0.04 15.81 -7.67
N ARG A 49 1.35 15.70 -7.88
CA ARG A 49 2.36 15.95 -6.86
C ARG A 49 2.96 17.33 -7.03
N THR A 50 2.90 18.11 -5.97
CA THR A 50 3.51 19.43 -5.88
C THR A 50 4.69 19.33 -4.93
N ASN A 51 5.90 19.62 -5.43
CA ASN A 51 7.11 19.71 -4.61
C ASN A 51 7.54 21.16 -4.54
N VAL A 52 7.62 21.70 -3.33
CA VAL A 52 7.95 23.10 -3.06
C VAL A 52 9.29 23.14 -2.35
N LYS A 53 10.20 23.94 -2.90
CA LYS A 53 11.48 24.28 -2.27
C LYS A 53 11.37 25.69 -1.74
N ILE A 54 11.64 25.87 -0.45
CA ILE A 54 11.53 27.15 0.25
C ILE A 54 12.94 27.55 0.69
N GLU A 55 13.39 28.68 0.18
CA GLU A 55 14.66 29.29 0.58
C GLU A 55 14.49 30.06 1.89
N ALA A 56 15.51 30.04 2.73
CA ALA A 56 15.54 30.83 3.95
C ALA A 56 16.33 32.13 3.73
N ASP A 57 15.90 33.20 4.39
CA ASP A 57 16.55 34.51 4.37
C ASP A 57 17.85 34.55 5.19
N LYS A 58 17.93 33.71 6.23
CA LYS A 58 19.02 33.73 7.24
C LYS A 58 20.07 32.64 7.06
N HIS A 59 19.87 31.67 6.17
CA HIS A 59 20.83 30.60 5.90
C HIS A 59 20.65 30.01 4.50
N ASP A 60 21.67 29.30 4.03
CA ASP A 60 21.74 28.66 2.71
C ASP A 60 20.94 27.36 2.57
N LYS A 61 20.46 26.79 3.68
CA LYS A 61 19.65 25.56 3.65
C LYS A 61 18.23 25.82 3.13
N GLN A 62 17.68 24.81 2.46
CA GLN A 62 16.32 24.84 1.91
C GLN A 62 15.38 23.95 2.73
N PHE A 63 14.14 24.40 2.90
CA PHE A 63 13.05 23.55 3.36
C PHE A 63 12.35 22.93 2.15
N ASN A 64 11.87 21.70 2.32
CA ASN A 64 11.07 21.02 1.31
C ASN A 64 9.69 20.73 1.89
N ALA A 65 8.66 20.96 1.09
CA ALA A 65 7.31 20.52 1.36
C ALA A 65 6.80 19.81 0.11
N ASN A 66 6.21 18.63 0.29
CA ASN A 66 5.49 17.97 -0.78
C ASN A 66 3.99 17.99 -0.45
N GLY A 67 3.17 17.91 -1.49
CA GLY A 67 1.74 17.75 -1.37
C GLY A 67 1.25 16.89 -2.52
N GLU A 68 0.29 16.04 -2.23
CA GLU A 68 -0.31 15.16 -3.22
C GLU A 68 -1.82 15.35 -3.25
N VAL A 69 -2.37 15.54 -4.46
CA VAL A 69 -3.80 15.71 -4.68
C VAL A 69 -4.28 14.70 -5.70
N LEU A 70 -5.29 13.91 -5.33
CA LEU A 70 -5.99 13.02 -6.24
C LEU A 70 -6.89 13.85 -7.17
N LYS A 71 -6.49 13.96 -8.45
CA LYS A 71 -7.26 14.65 -9.50
C LYS A 71 -8.39 13.78 -10.04
N PHE A 72 -8.15 12.48 -10.07
CA PHE A 72 -9.12 11.49 -10.53
C PHE A 72 -8.88 10.17 -9.82
N ASP A 73 -9.92 9.64 -9.19
CA ASP A 73 -9.80 8.44 -8.35
C ASP A 73 -9.46 7.18 -9.16
N GLY A 74 -9.92 7.08 -10.42
CA GLY A 74 -9.75 5.87 -11.22
C GLY A 74 -10.16 4.62 -10.47
N PHE A 75 -9.35 3.57 -10.56
CA PHE A 75 -9.56 2.30 -9.87
C PHE A 75 -9.57 2.41 -8.32
N LEU A 76 -8.95 3.45 -7.73
CA LEU A 76 -8.90 3.65 -6.28
C LEU A 76 -10.28 3.85 -5.67
N LYS A 77 -11.27 4.27 -6.47
CA LYS A 77 -12.66 4.40 -6.02
C LYS A 77 -13.26 3.08 -5.53
N VAL A 78 -12.79 1.95 -6.06
CA VAL A 78 -13.36 0.61 -5.80
C VAL A 78 -12.40 -0.26 -4.98
N TYR A 79 -11.10 -0.03 -5.12
CA TYR A 79 -10.08 -0.84 -4.46
C TYR A 79 -8.89 0.01 -4.01
N LEU A 80 -8.66 0.09 -2.69
CA LEU A 80 -7.39 0.50 -2.09
C LEU A 80 -6.69 -0.74 -1.56
N GLU A 81 -5.43 -0.93 -1.92
CA GLU A 81 -4.56 -1.88 -1.21
C GLU A 81 -4.34 -1.37 0.23
N GLY A 82 -4.49 -2.25 1.20
CA GLY A 82 -4.08 -1.96 2.58
C GLY A 82 -2.56 -1.90 2.66
N SER A 83 -2.01 -0.88 3.32
CA SER A 83 -0.59 -0.84 3.64
C SER A 83 -0.34 -1.59 4.94
N ASP A 84 0.58 -2.56 4.91
CA ASP A 84 1.10 -3.22 6.13
C ASP A 84 2.07 -2.30 6.91
N GLU A 85 2.53 -1.23 6.27
CA GLU A 85 3.38 -0.21 6.86
C GLU A 85 2.48 0.89 7.43
N GLU A 86 2.73 1.27 8.70
CA GLU A 86 2.14 2.45 9.33
C GLU A 86 2.29 3.63 8.37
N GLU A 87 1.17 4.29 8.10
CA GLU A 87 1.03 5.41 7.16
C GLU A 87 2.33 6.22 7.06
N GLU A 88 3.00 6.16 5.90
CA GLU A 88 3.73 7.33 5.45
C GLU A 88 2.73 8.48 5.56
N GLU A 89 3.00 9.44 6.47
CA GLU A 89 2.20 10.66 6.60
C GLU A 89 1.89 11.12 5.19
N ARG A 90 0.65 10.94 4.75
CA ARG A 90 0.26 11.40 3.42
C ARG A 90 0.45 12.89 3.46
N ASP A 91 1.51 13.35 2.81
CA ASP A 91 1.87 14.75 2.70
C ASP A 91 0.60 15.50 2.28
N GLY A 92 0.09 16.32 3.20
CA GLY A 92 -1.23 16.92 3.09
C GLY A 92 -1.36 17.81 1.85
N MET A 93 -2.58 18.24 1.56
CA MET A 93 -2.82 19.16 0.46
C MET A 93 -2.08 20.49 0.70
N LEU A 94 -1.14 20.80 -0.18
CA LEU A 94 -0.49 22.11 -0.17
C LEU A 94 -1.42 23.18 -0.75
N PRO A 95 -1.38 24.43 -0.24
CA PRO A 95 -2.07 25.54 -0.86
C PRO A 95 -1.49 25.84 -2.24
N ALA A 96 -2.24 26.59 -3.06
CA ALA A 96 -1.71 27.11 -4.31
C ALA A 96 -0.62 28.14 -4.02
N LEU A 97 0.59 27.90 -4.52
CA LEU A 97 1.77 28.74 -4.32
C LEU A 97 2.29 29.27 -5.66
N LYS A 98 2.97 30.41 -5.63
CA LYS A 98 3.67 30.99 -6.79
C LYS A 98 5.18 31.05 -6.56
N VAL A 99 5.94 31.01 -7.64
CA VAL A 99 7.39 31.23 -7.59
C VAL A 99 7.67 32.63 -7.07
N ASN A 100 8.60 32.74 -6.11
CA ASN A 100 8.96 33.97 -5.39
C ASN A 100 7.82 34.58 -4.55
N GLU A 101 6.84 33.78 -4.15
CA GLU A 101 5.85 34.20 -3.15
C GLU A 101 6.52 34.34 -1.77
N ASN A 102 6.27 35.47 -1.10
CA ASN A 102 6.77 35.69 0.25
C ASN A 102 5.95 34.84 1.24
N LEU A 103 6.65 34.03 2.02
CA LEU A 103 6.06 33.20 3.07
C LEU A 103 6.39 33.77 4.45
N GLU A 104 5.41 33.74 5.35
CA GLU A 104 5.63 34.09 6.75
C GLU A 104 5.97 32.86 7.57
N ASN A 105 7.05 32.95 8.35
CA ASN A 105 7.42 31.92 9.31
C ASN A 105 6.60 32.10 10.59
N ASN A 106 5.68 31.18 10.85
CA ASN A 106 4.88 31.20 12.08
C ASN A 106 5.67 30.66 13.29
N TYR A 107 6.29 29.50 13.14
CA TYR A 107 7.14 28.87 14.16
C TYR A 107 8.14 27.90 13.51
N ILE A 108 9.25 27.64 14.20
CA ILE A 108 10.24 26.63 13.82
C ILE A 108 10.40 25.67 14.99
N THR A 109 10.25 24.37 14.73
CA THR A 109 10.54 23.32 15.70
C THR A 109 11.72 22.47 15.23
N ALA A 110 12.62 22.15 16.17
CA ALA A 110 13.68 21.20 15.95
C ALA A 110 13.20 19.80 16.36
N ASN A 111 13.08 18.88 15.40
CA ASN A 111 12.67 17.51 15.65
C ASN A 111 13.90 16.59 15.63
N GLU A 112 14.15 15.90 16.74
CA GLU A 112 15.12 14.81 16.80
C GLU A 112 14.45 13.50 16.38
N ARG A 113 15.06 12.77 15.46
CA ARG A 113 14.56 11.47 14.99
C ARG A 113 15.61 10.40 15.25
N PHE A 114 15.17 9.24 15.72
CA PHE A 114 16.00 8.06 15.93
C PHE A 114 15.67 7.00 14.89
N THR A 115 16.70 6.26 14.44
CA THR A 115 16.50 5.10 13.58
C THR A 115 15.75 4.01 14.34
N ARG A 116 14.71 3.46 13.72
CA ARG A 116 14.02 2.27 14.24
C ARG A 116 14.65 1.01 13.64
N PRO A 117 14.66 -0.12 14.36
CA PRO A 117 15.02 -1.40 13.77
C PRO A 117 14.03 -1.77 12.65
N PRO A 118 14.44 -2.62 11.69
CA PRO A 118 13.52 -3.12 10.67
C PRO A 118 12.28 -3.79 11.27
N TYR A 119 11.12 -3.60 10.65
CA TYR A 119 9.88 -4.26 11.05
C TYR A 119 10.03 -5.78 10.96
N ARG A 120 9.35 -6.49 11.87
CA ARG A 120 9.22 -7.95 11.77
C ARG A 120 8.27 -8.29 10.63
N TYR A 121 8.39 -9.51 10.10
CA TYR A 121 7.49 -9.97 9.05
C TYR A 121 6.07 -10.20 9.58
N THR A 122 5.09 -9.72 8.82
CA THR A 122 3.70 -10.20 8.85
C THR A 122 3.63 -11.47 7.99
N GLU A 123 2.52 -12.22 8.06
CA GLU A 123 2.32 -13.33 7.13
C GLU A 123 2.36 -12.85 5.67
N ALA A 124 1.75 -11.70 5.38
CA ALA A 124 1.73 -11.12 4.04
C ALA A 124 3.14 -10.71 3.56
N SER A 125 3.92 -10.00 4.38
CA SER A 125 5.28 -9.60 4.00
C SER A 125 6.25 -10.78 3.95
N LEU A 126 6.03 -11.84 4.73
CA LEU A 126 6.77 -13.10 4.62
C LEU A 126 6.45 -13.82 3.29
N VAL A 127 5.17 -13.92 2.91
CA VAL A 127 4.76 -14.52 1.62
C VAL A 127 5.39 -13.74 0.46
N LYS A 128 5.33 -12.40 0.50
CA LYS A 128 5.99 -11.53 -0.48
C LYS A 128 7.48 -11.83 -0.56
N LYS A 129 8.15 -11.96 0.58
CA LYS A 129 9.59 -12.22 0.62
C LYS A 129 9.96 -13.60 0.07
N LEU A 130 9.18 -14.63 0.37
CA LEU A 130 9.37 -15.97 -0.18
C LEU A 130 9.23 -15.98 -1.70
N GLU A 131 8.23 -15.26 -2.23
CA GLU A 131 8.04 -15.12 -3.67
C GLU A 131 9.21 -14.41 -4.37
N GLU A 132 9.68 -13.28 -3.82
CA GLU A 132 10.83 -12.53 -4.34
C GLU A 132 12.10 -13.38 -4.40
N LEU A 133 12.31 -14.23 -3.38
CA LEU A 133 13.45 -15.15 -3.32
C LEU A 133 13.27 -16.41 -4.19
N GLY A 134 12.10 -16.58 -4.81
CA GLY A 134 11.77 -17.78 -5.61
C GLY A 134 11.59 -19.05 -4.78
N ILE A 135 11.41 -18.92 -3.46
CA ILE A 135 11.26 -20.03 -2.52
C ILE A 135 9.77 -20.32 -2.35
N GLY A 136 9.35 -21.54 -2.69
CA GLY A 136 7.95 -21.95 -2.63
C GLY A 136 7.16 -21.57 -3.89
N ARG A 137 5.85 -21.85 -3.85
CA ARG A 137 4.87 -21.67 -4.92
C ARG A 137 3.53 -21.25 -4.30
N PRO A 138 2.55 -20.76 -5.09
CA PRO A 138 1.21 -20.43 -4.57
C PRO A 138 0.57 -21.54 -3.73
N SER A 139 0.79 -22.81 -4.09
CA SER A 139 0.31 -23.97 -3.34
C SER A 139 1.06 -24.26 -2.04
N THR A 140 2.23 -23.66 -1.81
CA THR A 140 3.10 -23.98 -0.67
C THR A 140 3.22 -22.85 0.35
N TYR A 141 2.88 -21.61 0.03
CA TYR A 141 3.08 -20.48 0.95
C TYR A 141 2.36 -20.66 2.29
N ALA A 142 1.04 -20.79 2.28
CA ALA A 142 0.23 -21.00 3.48
C ALA A 142 0.66 -22.26 4.28
N PRO A 143 0.76 -23.47 3.68
CA PRO A 143 1.11 -24.66 4.46
C PRO A 143 2.54 -24.61 5.01
N SER A 144 3.50 -23.97 4.33
CA SER A 144 4.85 -23.77 4.87
C SER A 144 4.83 -22.89 6.11
N ILE A 145 4.12 -21.76 6.07
CA ILE A 145 3.98 -20.85 7.22
C ILE A 145 3.28 -21.54 8.39
N SER A 146 2.15 -22.22 8.14
CA SER A 146 1.45 -22.99 9.18
C SER A 146 2.33 -24.09 9.78
N THR A 147 3.16 -24.75 8.98
CA THR A 147 4.05 -25.82 9.48
C THR A 147 5.10 -25.28 10.43
N ILE A 148 5.75 -24.15 10.11
CA ILE A 148 6.79 -23.58 10.98
C ILE A 148 6.21 -22.96 12.26
N GLN A 149 4.96 -22.47 12.20
CA GLN A 149 4.22 -22.01 13.37
C GLN A 149 3.79 -23.20 14.26
N ASN A 150 3.19 -24.25 13.69
CA ASN A 150 2.74 -25.44 14.43
C ASN A 150 3.89 -26.22 15.10
N ARG A 151 5.10 -26.13 14.54
CA ARG A 151 6.33 -26.70 15.12
C ARG A 151 7.02 -25.77 16.13
N ASN A 152 6.41 -24.62 16.43
CA ASN A 152 6.93 -23.60 17.35
C ASN A 152 8.33 -23.07 16.96
N TYR A 153 8.66 -23.01 15.66
CA TYR A 153 9.86 -22.31 15.19
C TYR A 153 9.65 -20.79 15.14
N ILE A 154 8.40 -20.36 14.98
CA ILE A 154 7.98 -18.96 15.00
C ILE A 154 6.68 -18.82 15.80
N GLU A 155 6.44 -17.62 16.31
CA GLU A 155 5.20 -17.24 16.97
C GLU A 155 4.70 -15.92 16.39
N LYS A 156 3.38 -15.76 16.30
CA LYS A 156 2.77 -14.50 15.88
C LYS A 156 2.87 -13.52 17.05
N GLY A 157 3.64 -12.44 16.86
CA GLY A 157 3.70 -11.36 17.83
C GLY A 157 2.31 -10.76 18.04
N SER A 158 1.97 -10.45 19.30
CA SER A 158 0.75 -9.72 19.67
C SER A 158 0.77 -8.30 19.15
#